data_AF-A0A6G4ZWM3-F1
#
_entry.id   AF-A0A6G4ZWM3-F1
#
_cell.length_a   1.000
_cell.length_b   1.000
_cell.length_c   1.000
_cell.angle_alpha   90.00
_cell.angle_beta   90.00
_cell.angle_gamma   90.00
#
_symmetry.space_group_name_H-M   'P 1'
#
loop_
_entity.id
_entity.type
_entity.pdbx_description
1 polymer ?
#
loop_
_entity_poly.entity_id
_entity_poly.type
_entity_poly.pdbx_seq_one_letter_code
_entity_poly.pdbx_strand_id
1 'polypeptide(L)'
;MSSKGSITWTPINYFNNKVICDLVEEKHKGIISLLDEECLRPGGATDKTFLFKMEQTIRMHPHFVTHNLASNKLKKSIARDEFRLIHYAGDVTYKIEGFLDKNNDLLFRDLKKAMAGAGNSIIKDAFPESELLSKKRPPTAATQFKLSLQELMEILMSKEPWYVRCIKPNDFKQASKFDEKVVGHQVQYLGLLENLRVRRAGFAYRRRYETFLERYKCLCPETWPRYRGGTAKEGVAALIKHLNYDSEEYSMGHTKLFIRFPRTLFETEDAFQQRKHYLASVIQAEFRCYSARKKYLKMRKAAILIENSWRRYQAQCLLEKRRNAATVIRRFIKGFITRNEPENDVNARFVRQVRVEFLKRLAANLPTSVLDKSWPNAPLVCKEASELLHGLHRKWLVRKYCKSVTPKRKALMEWKVEAEALFDGKKQSYKKSVPQEFQENRLRKSPSDNGLSHAKHLSWFNCAELTKMKAIERRKREK
;
A
#
# COMPACT_ATOMS: atom_id res chain seq x y z
N MET A 1 -56.45 15.40 -10.99
CA MET A 1 -55.49 14.32 -11.28
C MET A 1 -55.79 13.15 -10.36
N SER A 2 -56.40 12.10 -10.90
CA SER A 2 -56.75 10.90 -10.13
C SER A 2 -55.53 10.27 -9.46
N SER A 3 -55.75 9.91 -8.19
CA SER A 3 -54.89 9.13 -7.30
C SER A 3 -54.52 7.79 -7.92
N LYS A 4 -53.45 7.76 -8.71
CA LYS A 4 -52.75 6.51 -9.06
C LYS A 4 -51.79 6.16 -7.93
N GLY A 5 -52.28 5.48 -6.90
CA GLY A 5 -51.45 4.75 -5.94
C GLY A 5 -52.05 4.66 -4.54
N SER A 6 -51.73 3.56 -3.86
CA SER A 6 -51.98 3.23 -2.43
C SER A 6 -51.26 4.17 -1.45
N ILE A 7 -51.28 5.48 -1.73
CA ILE A 7 -50.61 6.52 -0.96
C ILE A 7 -51.69 7.54 -0.63
N THR A 8 -51.93 7.76 0.67
CA THR A 8 -52.88 8.75 1.15
C THR A 8 -52.43 10.14 0.72
N TRP A 9 -53.08 10.70 -0.30
CA TRP A 9 -52.83 12.06 -0.72
C TRP A 9 -53.39 13.00 0.33
N THR A 10 -52.53 13.76 0.98
CA THR A 10 -52.93 14.84 1.87
C THR A 10 -53.11 16.10 1.02
N PRO A 11 -54.29 16.75 1.05
CA PRO A 11 -54.49 18.00 0.35
C PRO A 11 -53.51 19.04 0.85
N ILE A 12 -52.74 19.60 -0.07
CA ILE A 12 -51.78 20.66 0.26
C ILE A 12 -52.52 21.97 0.03
N ASN A 13 -52.66 22.76 1.09
CA ASN A 13 -53.14 24.13 0.96
C ASN A 13 -52.10 24.91 0.15
N TYR A 14 -52.47 25.33 -1.05
CA TYR A 14 -51.68 26.24 -1.88
C TYR A 14 -52.50 27.49 -2.15
N PHE A 15 -51.80 28.61 -2.33
CA PHE A 15 -52.45 29.86 -2.67
C PHE A 15 -53.05 29.80 -4.09
N ASN A 16 -54.37 30.00 -4.20
CA ASN A 16 -55.07 29.90 -5.48
C ASN A 16 -54.98 31.22 -6.27
N ASN A 17 -54.05 31.28 -7.22
CA ASN A 17 -53.86 32.44 -8.10
C ASN A 17 -55.06 32.75 -9.00
N LYS A 18 -55.97 31.79 -9.21
CA LYS A 18 -57.11 31.97 -10.11
C LYS A 18 -58.00 33.14 -9.69
N VAL A 19 -58.16 33.37 -8.39
CA VAL A 19 -58.98 34.48 -7.86
C VAL A 19 -58.44 35.84 -8.30
N ILE A 20 -57.12 35.99 -8.38
CA ILE A 20 -56.49 37.24 -8.87
C ILE A 20 -56.58 37.32 -10.40
N CYS A 21 -56.40 36.20 -11.11
CA CYS A 21 -56.57 36.19 -12.57
C CYS A 21 -58.00 36.61 -12.94
N ASP A 22 -59.00 36.02 -12.29
CA ASP A 22 -60.42 36.33 -12.49
C ASP A 22 -60.70 37.82 -12.20
N LEU A 23 -60.15 38.40 -11.11
CA LEU A 23 -60.26 39.84 -10.84
C LEU A 23 -59.78 40.72 -12.01
N VAL A 24 -58.72 40.31 -12.72
CA VAL A 24 -58.15 41.10 -13.83
C VAL A 24 -58.90 40.83 -15.12
N GLU A 25 -59.22 39.56 -15.41
CA GLU A 25 -59.61 39.10 -16.75
C GLU A 25 -61.08 38.69 -16.89
N GLU A 26 -61.85 38.56 -15.80
CA GLU A 26 -63.24 38.09 -15.86
C GLU A 26 -64.06 38.96 -16.81
N LYS A 27 -64.86 38.30 -17.65
CA LYS A 27 -65.70 38.98 -18.63
C LYS A 27 -66.75 39.82 -17.91
N HIS A 28 -66.96 41.07 -18.32
CA HIS A 28 -67.95 42.00 -17.77
C HIS A 28 -67.71 42.50 -16.33
N LYS A 29 -66.74 41.95 -15.59
CA LYS A 29 -66.48 42.33 -14.19
C LYS A 29 -65.02 42.58 -13.86
N GLY A 30 -64.10 42.02 -14.64
CA GLY A 30 -62.67 42.17 -14.44
C GLY A 30 -62.19 43.57 -14.77
N ILE A 31 -61.03 43.94 -14.23
CA ILE A 31 -60.40 45.26 -14.42
C ILE A 31 -60.28 45.63 -15.91
N ILE A 32 -59.88 44.69 -16.76
CA ILE A 32 -59.75 44.93 -18.22
C ILE A 32 -61.11 45.27 -18.84
N SER A 33 -62.19 44.56 -18.47
CA SER A 33 -63.53 44.83 -18.99
C SER A 33 -64.04 46.20 -18.54
N LEU A 34 -63.78 46.58 -17.29
CA LEU A 34 -64.17 47.88 -16.76
C LEU A 34 -63.41 49.02 -17.44
N LEU A 35 -62.13 48.80 -17.74
CA LEU A 35 -61.29 49.76 -18.46
C LEU A 35 -61.78 49.95 -19.89
N ASP A 36 -62.07 48.87 -20.61
CA ASP A 36 -62.59 48.91 -21.96
C ASP A 36 -63.94 49.63 -22.04
N GLU A 37 -64.85 49.34 -21.12
CA GLU A 37 -66.13 50.03 -21.06
C GLU A 37 -65.97 51.52 -20.75
N GLU A 38 -65.02 51.92 -19.89
CA GLU A 38 -64.79 53.33 -19.57
C GLU A 38 -64.13 54.07 -20.75
N CYS A 39 -63.25 53.42 -21.52
CA CYS A 39 -62.72 53.93 -22.79
C CYS A 39 -63.81 54.16 -23.85
N LEU A 40 -64.93 53.43 -23.77
CA LEU A 40 -66.06 53.54 -24.70
C LEU A 40 -67.15 54.51 -24.21
N ARG A 41 -67.05 54.99 -22.97
CA ARG A 41 -68.07 55.81 -22.35
C ARG A 41 -68.22 57.15 -23.07
N PRO A 42 -69.42 57.53 -23.54
CA PRO A 42 -69.67 58.87 -24.06
C PRO A 42 -69.52 59.91 -22.95
N GLY A 43 -68.79 61.00 -23.22
CA GLY A 43 -68.57 62.12 -22.29
C GLY A 43 -67.13 62.22 -21.78
N GLY A 44 -66.89 63.05 -20.75
CA GLY A 44 -65.57 63.30 -20.17
C GLY A 44 -65.04 62.15 -19.31
N ALA A 45 -64.86 60.97 -19.91
CA ALA A 45 -64.20 59.83 -19.27
C ALA A 45 -62.76 60.23 -18.87
N THR A 46 -62.38 59.91 -17.64
CA THR A 46 -61.04 60.19 -17.10
C THR A 46 -60.55 59.01 -16.29
N ASP A 47 -59.24 58.92 -16.04
CA ASP A 47 -58.69 57.85 -15.21
C ASP A 47 -59.34 57.80 -13.82
N LYS A 48 -59.79 58.96 -13.30
CA LYS A 48 -60.53 59.05 -12.03
C LYS A 48 -61.92 58.42 -12.11
N THR A 49 -62.63 58.56 -13.23
CA THR A 49 -63.93 57.90 -13.42
C THR A 49 -63.76 56.39 -13.58
N PHE A 50 -62.67 55.94 -14.20
CA PHE A 50 -62.27 54.53 -14.23
C PHE A 50 -62.01 53.98 -12.81
N LEU A 51 -61.21 54.69 -11.99
CA LEU A 51 -60.96 54.30 -10.60
C LEU A 51 -62.25 54.22 -9.80
N PHE A 52 -63.10 55.24 -9.91
CA PHE A 52 -64.41 55.26 -9.24
C PHE A 52 -65.28 54.08 -9.67
N LYS A 53 -65.29 53.73 -10.96
CA LYS A 53 -66.03 52.57 -11.47
C LYS A 53 -65.53 51.26 -10.85
N MET A 54 -64.21 51.07 -10.75
CA MET A 54 -63.64 49.92 -10.03
C MET A 54 -64.06 49.91 -8.56
N GLU A 55 -64.06 51.05 -7.88
CA GLU A 55 -64.54 51.19 -6.49
C GLU A 55 -66.03 50.91 -6.31
N GLN A 56 -66.84 50.94 -7.38
CA GLN A 56 -68.24 50.52 -7.31
C GLN A 56 -68.41 49.03 -7.58
N THR A 57 -67.70 48.51 -8.60
CA THR A 57 -67.91 47.14 -9.08
C THR A 57 -67.16 46.08 -8.28
N ILE A 58 -65.89 46.33 -7.93
CA ILE A 58 -64.98 45.31 -7.35
C ILE A 58 -64.55 45.61 -5.91
N ARG A 59 -65.24 46.52 -5.22
CA ARG A 59 -64.90 46.98 -3.85
C ARG A 59 -64.79 45.91 -2.78
N MET A 60 -65.55 44.83 -2.92
CA MET A 60 -65.60 43.73 -1.95
C MET A 60 -64.54 42.66 -2.23
N HIS A 61 -63.77 42.81 -3.31
CA HIS A 61 -62.81 41.79 -3.71
C HIS A 61 -61.60 41.81 -2.77
N PRO A 62 -61.23 40.68 -2.12
CA PRO A 62 -60.19 40.66 -1.09
C PRO A 62 -58.80 41.05 -1.60
N HIS A 63 -58.58 40.97 -2.92
CA HIS A 63 -57.32 41.35 -3.57
C HIS A 63 -57.30 42.75 -4.20
N PHE A 64 -58.34 43.56 -3.99
CA PHE A 64 -58.43 44.92 -4.52
C PHE A 64 -58.51 45.93 -3.38
N VAL A 65 -57.61 46.91 -3.37
CA VAL A 65 -57.56 47.95 -2.33
C VAL A 65 -57.37 49.31 -2.98
N THR A 66 -58.13 50.31 -2.55
CA THR A 66 -57.93 51.72 -2.94
C THR A 66 -57.82 52.60 -1.70
N HIS A 67 -57.43 53.87 -1.86
CA HIS A 67 -57.43 54.82 -0.76
C HIS A 67 -58.81 54.91 -0.05
N ASN A 68 -59.92 54.83 -0.79
CA ASN A 68 -61.26 54.95 -0.19
C ASN A 68 -61.70 53.70 0.58
N LEU A 69 -61.22 52.53 0.15
CA LEU A 69 -61.58 51.23 0.73
C LEU A 69 -60.59 50.75 1.80
N ALA A 70 -59.38 51.32 1.83
CA ALA A 70 -58.32 50.91 2.75
C ALA A 70 -58.62 51.26 4.21
N SER A 71 -58.09 50.45 5.13
CA SER A 71 -58.07 50.78 6.57
C SER A 71 -57.20 52.02 6.84
N ASN A 72 -57.40 52.69 7.98
CA ASN A 72 -56.64 53.92 8.34
C ASN A 72 -55.12 53.72 8.31
N LYS A 73 -54.63 52.50 8.54
CA LYS A 73 -53.20 52.17 8.44
C LYS A 73 -52.72 52.07 6.99
N LEU A 74 -53.50 51.45 6.10
CA LEU A 74 -53.13 51.32 4.67
C LEU A 74 -53.33 52.61 3.88
N LYS A 75 -54.26 53.50 4.29
CA LYS A 75 -54.50 54.80 3.63
C LYS A 75 -53.25 55.68 3.52
N LYS A 76 -52.32 55.58 4.47
CA LYS A 76 -51.04 56.30 4.43
C LYS A 76 -50.07 55.78 3.35
N SER A 77 -50.35 54.61 2.77
CA SER A 77 -49.46 53.91 1.83
C SER A 77 -50.00 53.86 0.40
N ILE A 78 -51.20 54.39 0.14
CA ILE A 78 -51.86 54.38 -1.17
C ILE A 78 -52.38 55.79 -1.44
N ALA A 79 -51.99 56.41 -2.55
CA ALA A 79 -52.48 57.73 -2.94
C ALA A 79 -53.95 57.67 -3.44
N ARG A 80 -54.61 58.83 -3.55
CA ARG A 80 -56.03 58.89 -3.97
C ARG A 80 -56.26 58.47 -5.42
N ASP A 81 -55.22 58.55 -6.23
CA ASP A 81 -55.11 58.20 -7.64
C ASP A 81 -54.36 56.87 -7.83
N GLU A 82 -54.41 56.00 -6.82
CA GLU A 82 -53.79 54.68 -6.86
C GLU A 82 -54.78 53.59 -6.43
N PHE A 83 -54.63 52.43 -7.05
CA PHE A 83 -55.20 51.18 -6.55
C PHE A 83 -54.09 50.16 -6.34
N ARG A 84 -54.31 49.21 -5.43
CA ARG A 84 -53.37 48.16 -5.08
C ARG A 84 -54.01 46.82 -5.32
N LEU A 85 -53.27 45.94 -5.98
CA LEU A 85 -53.61 44.54 -6.15
C LEU A 85 -52.71 43.70 -5.24
N ILE A 86 -53.34 42.80 -4.48
CA ILE A 86 -52.63 41.86 -3.62
C ILE A 86 -52.32 40.62 -4.47
N HIS A 87 -51.13 40.58 -5.10
CA HIS A 87 -50.71 39.44 -5.90
C HIS A 87 -50.11 38.33 -5.02
N TYR A 88 -49.96 37.14 -5.58
CA TYR A 88 -49.29 36.01 -4.90
C TYR A 88 -47.83 36.32 -4.53
N ALA A 89 -47.19 37.22 -5.29
CA ALA A 89 -45.81 37.63 -5.16
C ALA A 89 -45.63 38.85 -4.25
N GLY A 90 -46.72 39.43 -3.75
CA GLY A 90 -46.73 40.66 -2.97
C GLY A 90 -47.66 41.73 -3.55
N ASP A 91 -47.80 42.81 -2.81
CA ASP A 91 -48.70 43.91 -3.14
C ASP A 91 -48.10 44.82 -4.21
N VAL A 92 -48.86 45.12 -5.27
CA VAL A 92 -48.46 46.04 -6.32
C VAL A 92 -49.41 47.22 -6.35
N THR A 93 -48.85 48.43 -6.32
CA THR A 93 -49.62 49.68 -6.36
C THR A 93 -49.52 50.27 -7.75
N TYR A 94 -50.67 50.51 -8.37
CA TYR A 94 -50.83 51.04 -9.72
C TYR A 94 -51.36 52.47 -9.65
N LYS A 95 -50.68 53.39 -10.31
CA LYS A 95 -51.17 54.75 -10.55
C LYS A 95 -52.13 54.75 -11.72
N ILE A 96 -53.31 55.33 -11.54
CA ILE A 96 -54.36 55.34 -12.58
C ILE A 96 -54.02 56.26 -13.75
N GLU A 97 -53.09 57.20 -13.58
CA GLU A 97 -52.72 58.18 -14.60
C GLU A 97 -52.29 57.54 -15.94
N GLY A 98 -53.00 57.91 -16.99
CA GLY A 98 -52.79 57.47 -18.36
C GLY A 98 -53.29 56.06 -18.66
N PHE A 99 -54.10 55.43 -17.78
CA PHE A 99 -54.68 54.10 -18.05
C PHE A 99 -55.60 54.13 -19.27
N LEU A 100 -56.52 55.11 -19.36
CA LEU A 100 -57.44 55.23 -20.50
C LEU A 100 -56.70 55.50 -21.80
N ASP A 101 -55.74 56.44 -21.78
CA ASP A 101 -54.98 56.82 -22.97
C ASP A 101 -54.12 55.67 -23.48
N LYS A 102 -53.42 54.95 -22.59
CA LYS A 102 -52.61 53.78 -22.95
C LYS A 102 -53.46 52.60 -23.44
N ASN A 103 -54.70 52.48 -22.97
CA ASN A 103 -55.60 51.42 -23.40
C ASN A 103 -56.30 51.74 -24.72
N ASN A 104 -56.52 53.03 -24.99
CA ASN A 104 -57.02 53.56 -26.25
C ASN A 104 -55.95 53.47 -27.35
N ASP A 105 -55.65 52.25 -27.78
CA ASP A 105 -54.81 51.94 -28.94
C ASP A 105 -55.58 52.15 -30.26
N LEU A 106 -56.13 53.36 -30.42
CA LEU A 106 -56.99 53.71 -31.54
C LEU A 106 -56.13 54.11 -32.74
N LEU A 107 -55.74 53.13 -33.55
CA LEU A 107 -55.28 53.41 -34.90
C LEU A 107 -56.47 53.75 -35.79
N PHE A 108 -56.69 55.05 -36.03
CA PHE A 108 -57.78 55.54 -36.86
C PHE A 108 -57.72 54.97 -38.28
N ARG A 109 -58.89 54.65 -38.85
CA ARG A 109 -59.00 54.07 -40.19
C ARG A 109 -58.39 54.96 -41.27
N ASP A 110 -58.46 56.28 -41.11
CA ASP A 110 -57.90 57.23 -42.07
C ASP A 110 -56.37 57.15 -42.11
N LEU A 111 -55.73 56.90 -40.96
CA LEU A 111 -54.31 56.62 -40.89
C LEU A 111 -53.97 55.29 -41.58
N LYS A 112 -54.75 54.23 -41.34
CA LYS A 112 -54.58 52.94 -42.04
C LYS A 112 -54.70 53.10 -43.56
N LYS A 113 -55.68 53.88 -44.03
CA LYS A 113 -55.90 54.14 -45.46
C LYS A 113 -54.73 54.90 -46.07
N ALA A 114 -54.19 55.90 -45.36
CA ALA A 114 -53.02 56.64 -45.81
C ALA A 114 -51.78 55.72 -45.94
N MET A 115 -51.57 54.82 -44.97
CA MET A 115 -50.46 53.87 -45.01
C MET A 115 -50.62 52.83 -46.12
N ALA A 116 -51.81 52.27 -46.32
CA ALA A 116 -52.09 51.32 -47.41
C ALA A 116 -51.87 51.95 -48.80
N GLY A 117 -52.15 53.25 -48.93
CA GLY A 117 -51.90 54.02 -50.16
C GLY A 117 -50.44 54.44 -50.37
N ALA A 118 -49.54 54.18 -49.43
CA ALA A 118 -48.14 54.62 -49.51
C ALA A 118 -47.38 53.88 -50.63
N GLY A 119 -46.50 54.58 -51.35
CA GLY A 119 -45.70 53.97 -52.43
C GLY A 119 -44.64 52.96 -51.97
N ASN A 120 -44.42 52.81 -50.66
CA ASN A 120 -43.43 51.91 -50.08
C ASN A 120 -44.01 50.50 -49.89
N SER A 121 -43.34 49.47 -50.42
CA SER A 121 -43.79 48.07 -50.35
C SER A 121 -43.88 47.53 -48.92
N ILE A 122 -42.92 47.86 -48.05
CA ILE A 122 -42.91 47.43 -46.64
C ILE A 122 -44.14 47.98 -45.92
N ILE A 123 -44.50 49.24 -46.18
CA ILE A 123 -45.69 49.86 -45.57
C ILE A 123 -46.96 49.19 -46.07
N LYS A 124 -47.05 48.88 -47.38
CA LYS A 124 -48.20 48.16 -47.94
C LYS A 124 -48.37 46.76 -47.36
N ASP A 125 -47.25 46.04 -47.16
CA ASP A 125 -47.27 44.72 -46.55
C ASP A 125 -47.68 44.77 -45.06
N ALA A 126 -47.26 45.82 -44.34
CA ALA A 126 -47.65 46.04 -42.95
C ALA A 126 -49.10 46.53 -42.78
N PHE A 127 -49.67 47.17 -43.79
CA PHE A 127 -51.03 47.72 -43.80
C PHE A 127 -51.83 47.23 -45.02
N PRO A 128 -52.19 45.94 -45.06
CA PRO A 128 -52.87 45.37 -46.21
C PRO A 128 -54.27 45.97 -46.40
N GLU A 129 -54.65 46.25 -47.65
CA GLU A 129 -55.96 46.85 -47.98
C GLU A 129 -57.14 45.98 -47.52
N SER A 130 -56.94 44.67 -47.36
CA SER A 130 -57.96 43.75 -46.85
C SER A 130 -58.42 44.09 -45.43
N GLU A 131 -57.58 44.69 -44.59
CA GLU A 131 -57.96 45.13 -43.25
C GLU A 131 -58.94 46.32 -43.26
N LEU A 132 -58.97 47.10 -44.35
CA LEU A 132 -59.89 48.24 -44.50
C LEU A 132 -61.34 47.80 -44.69
N LEU A 133 -61.57 46.52 -45.05
CA LEU A 133 -62.91 45.94 -45.21
C LEU A 133 -63.61 45.70 -43.87
N SER A 134 -62.85 45.50 -42.80
CA SER A 134 -63.41 45.25 -41.47
C SER A 134 -63.94 46.54 -40.85
N LYS A 135 -65.26 46.56 -40.57
CA LYS A 135 -65.90 47.64 -39.80
C LYS A 135 -65.83 47.42 -38.28
N LYS A 136 -65.23 46.32 -37.82
CA LYS A 136 -65.09 46.05 -36.39
C LYS A 136 -64.11 47.05 -35.80
N ARG A 137 -64.48 47.66 -34.68
CA ARG A 137 -63.57 48.51 -33.91
C ARG A 137 -62.35 47.67 -33.48
N PRO A 138 -61.13 48.20 -33.59
CA PRO A 138 -59.97 47.51 -33.06
C PRO A 138 -60.16 47.26 -31.55
N PRO A 139 -59.78 46.06 -31.06
CA PRO A 139 -59.73 45.80 -29.63
C PRO A 139 -58.76 46.77 -28.96
N THR A 140 -59.03 47.12 -27.69
CA THR A 140 -58.14 47.92 -26.85
C THR A 140 -56.82 47.18 -26.58
N ALA A 141 -55.79 47.91 -26.16
CA ALA A 141 -54.48 47.32 -25.86
C ALA A 141 -54.57 46.19 -24.82
N ALA A 142 -55.35 46.39 -23.74
CA ALA A 142 -55.50 45.39 -22.70
C ALA A 142 -56.22 44.12 -23.19
N THR A 143 -57.25 44.28 -24.04
CA THR A 143 -57.95 43.12 -24.63
C THR A 143 -57.06 42.37 -25.63
N GLN A 144 -56.27 43.07 -26.45
CA GLN A 144 -55.27 42.42 -27.31
C GLN A 144 -54.24 41.62 -26.50
N PHE A 145 -53.69 42.23 -25.44
CA PHE A 145 -52.73 41.59 -24.56
C PHE A 145 -53.33 40.34 -23.87
N LYS A 146 -54.57 40.42 -23.41
CA LYS A 146 -55.29 39.28 -22.83
C LYS A 146 -55.44 38.13 -23.83
N LEU A 147 -55.88 38.41 -25.06
CA LEU A 147 -56.05 37.38 -26.10
C LEU A 147 -54.72 36.70 -26.43
N SER A 148 -53.65 37.47 -26.59
CA SER A 148 -52.30 36.93 -26.85
C SER A 148 -51.81 36.02 -25.71
N LEU A 149 -52.07 36.39 -24.44
CA LEU A 149 -51.74 35.54 -23.30
C LEU A 149 -52.57 34.25 -23.27
N GLN A 150 -53.85 34.29 -23.65
CA GLN A 150 -54.70 33.11 -23.73
C GLN A 150 -54.19 32.12 -24.79
N GLU A 151 -53.87 32.61 -25.98
CA GLU A 151 -53.26 31.80 -27.05
C GLU A 151 -51.94 31.15 -26.60
N LEU A 152 -51.07 31.92 -25.92
CA LEU A 152 -49.83 31.39 -25.36
C LEU A 152 -50.11 30.26 -24.34
N MET A 153 -51.10 30.44 -23.46
CA MET A 153 -51.46 29.43 -22.48
C MET A 153 -52.01 28.16 -23.12
N GLU A 154 -52.81 28.25 -24.17
CA GLU A 154 -53.27 27.07 -24.93
C GLU A 154 -52.09 26.29 -25.53
N ILE A 155 -51.13 27.00 -26.12
CA ILE A 155 -49.90 26.41 -26.66
C ILE A 155 -49.09 25.70 -25.57
N LEU A 156 -48.98 26.29 -24.37
CA LEU A 156 -48.24 25.72 -23.25
C LEU A 156 -48.96 24.51 -22.62
N MET A 157 -50.28 24.57 -22.48
CA MET A 157 -51.09 23.49 -21.92
C MET A 157 -51.15 22.25 -22.83
N SER A 158 -50.92 22.43 -24.13
CA SER A 158 -50.78 21.31 -25.08
C SER A 158 -49.46 20.53 -24.99
N LYS A 159 -48.51 20.98 -24.15
CA LYS A 159 -47.13 20.44 -24.08
C LYS A 159 -46.76 20.03 -22.66
N GLU A 160 -45.67 19.27 -22.55
CA GLU A 160 -45.03 18.99 -21.26
C GLU A 160 -44.09 20.15 -20.87
N PRO A 161 -44.36 20.88 -19.77
CA PRO A 161 -43.60 22.08 -19.43
C PRO A 161 -42.32 21.75 -18.64
N TRP A 162 -41.23 22.40 -19.02
CA TRP A 162 -39.98 22.45 -18.28
C TRP A 162 -39.72 23.87 -17.81
N TYR A 163 -39.43 24.05 -16.52
CA TYR A 163 -39.30 25.38 -15.91
C TYR A 163 -37.84 25.71 -15.60
N VAL A 164 -37.36 26.83 -16.14
CA VAL A 164 -36.08 27.45 -15.77
C VAL A 164 -36.39 28.77 -15.05
N ARG A 165 -35.81 28.97 -13.87
CA ARG A 165 -36.00 30.18 -13.05
C ARG A 165 -34.68 30.90 -12.93
N CYS A 166 -34.55 32.04 -13.61
CA CYS A 166 -33.35 32.87 -13.57
C CYS A 166 -33.37 33.76 -12.32
N ILE A 167 -32.23 33.86 -11.64
CA ILE A 167 -32.05 34.72 -10.46
C ILE A 167 -30.89 35.68 -10.74
N LYS A 168 -31.14 36.98 -10.57
CA LYS A 168 -30.15 38.04 -10.66
C LYS A 168 -29.40 38.12 -9.32
N PRO A 169 -28.08 37.85 -9.25
CA PRO A 169 -27.38 37.77 -7.98
C PRO A 169 -27.11 39.15 -7.35
N ASN A 170 -27.03 40.21 -8.16
CA ASN A 170 -26.85 41.59 -7.71
C ASN A 170 -27.25 42.60 -8.81
N ASP A 171 -27.56 43.84 -8.42
CA ASP A 171 -28.00 44.88 -9.37
C ASP A 171 -26.89 45.50 -10.21
N PHE A 172 -25.65 45.43 -9.72
CA PHE A 172 -24.47 46.06 -10.33
C PHE A 172 -23.79 45.19 -11.39
N LYS A 173 -24.38 44.05 -11.77
CA LYS A 173 -23.84 43.09 -12.75
C LYS A 173 -22.42 42.61 -12.41
N GLN A 174 -22.07 42.58 -11.12
CA GLN A 174 -20.75 42.19 -10.64
C GLN A 174 -20.65 40.66 -10.57
N ALA A 175 -19.55 40.10 -11.08
CA ALA A 175 -19.27 38.67 -10.95
C ALA A 175 -19.05 38.30 -9.48
N SER A 176 -19.46 37.10 -9.08
CA SER A 176 -19.25 36.52 -7.74
C SER A 176 -19.82 37.31 -6.56
N LYS A 177 -20.63 38.35 -6.79
CA LYS A 177 -21.31 39.11 -5.75
C LYS A 177 -22.75 38.64 -5.58
N PHE A 178 -23.12 38.30 -4.35
CA PHE A 178 -24.46 37.85 -3.99
C PHE A 178 -25.09 38.84 -3.02
N ASP A 179 -26.17 39.48 -3.45
CA ASP A 179 -26.99 40.36 -2.61
C ASP A 179 -28.19 39.56 -2.10
N GLU A 180 -28.16 39.21 -0.82
CA GLU A 180 -29.22 38.42 -0.18
C GLU A 180 -30.60 39.09 -0.22
N LYS A 181 -30.66 40.43 -0.20
CA LYS A 181 -31.94 41.14 -0.26
C LYS A 181 -32.53 41.05 -1.66
N VAL A 182 -31.71 41.32 -2.67
CA VAL A 182 -32.13 41.24 -4.08
C VAL A 182 -32.54 39.82 -4.44
N VAL A 183 -31.77 38.81 -4.03
CA VAL A 183 -32.11 37.40 -4.28
C VAL A 183 -33.31 36.96 -3.44
N GLY A 184 -33.40 37.39 -2.18
CA GLY A 184 -34.53 37.08 -1.29
C GLY A 184 -35.87 37.55 -1.86
N HIS A 185 -35.93 38.79 -2.37
CA HIS A 185 -37.11 39.31 -3.05
C HIS A 185 -37.48 38.46 -4.28
N GLN A 186 -36.49 38.02 -5.06
CA GLN A 186 -36.71 37.14 -6.23
C GLN A 186 -37.23 35.76 -5.86
N VAL A 187 -36.69 35.15 -4.81
CA VAL A 187 -37.14 33.85 -4.30
C VAL A 187 -38.61 33.91 -3.88
N GLN A 188 -39.04 35.03 -3.29
CA GLN A 188 -40.44 35.28 -2.93
C GLN A 188 -41.32 35.45 -4.17
N TYR A 189 -41.01 36.41 -5.06
CA TYR A 189 -41.90 36.70 -6.19
C TYR A 189 -41.93 35.60 -7.26
N LEU A 190 -40.87 34.80 -7.39
CA LEU A 190 -40.86 33.61 -8.27
C LEU A 190 -41.62 32.42 -7.67
N GLY A 191 -42.11 32.56 -6.42
CA GLY A 191 -42.82 31.51 -5.71
C GLY A 191 -41.98 30.26 -5.46
N LEU A 192 -40.64 30.38 -5.36
CA LEU A 192 -39.77 29.21 -5.22
C LEU A 192 -40.02 28.47 -3.91
N LEU A 193 -40.28 29.21 -2.82
CA LEU A 193 -40.62 28.63 -1.52
C LEU A 193 -41.96 27.90 -1.57
N GLU A 194 -42.97 28.47 -2.23
CA GLU A 194 -44.29 27.86 -2.35
C GLU A 194 -44.25 26.60 -3.23
N ASN A 195 -43.50 26.65 -4.35
CA ASN A 195 -43.19 25.48 -5.17
C ASN A 195 -42.51 24.37 -4.34
N LEU A 196 -41.58 24.74 -3.46
CA LEU A 196 -40.89 23.79 -2.59
C LEU A 196 -41.80 23.24 -1.49
N ARG A 197 -42.69 24.06 -0.92
CA ARG A 197 -43.72 23.63 0.05
C ARG A 197 -44.69 22.64 -0.57
N VAL A 198 -45.23 22.93 -1.76
CA VAL A 198 -46.11 22.01 -2.48
C VAL A 198 -45.39 20.70 -2.82
N ARG A 199 -44.09 20.76 -3.17
CA ARG A 199 -43.29 19.54 -3.37
C ARG A 199 -43.00 18.77 -2.07
N ARG A 200 -42.78 19.47 -0.95
CA ARG A 200 -42.44 18.88 0.35
C ARG A 200 -43.62 18.38 1.16
N ALA A 201 -44.81 18.96 0.99
CA ALA A 201 -46.01 18.50 1.66
C ALA A 201 -46.50 17.14 1.09
N GLY A 202 -46.08 16.80 -0.12
CA GLY A 202 -46.07 15.43 -0.63
C GLY A 202 -44.80 14.68 -0.22
N PHE A 203 -44.23 13.92 -1.15
CA PHE A 203 -42.97 13.21 -0.93
C PHE A 203 -41.81 13.97 -1.58
N ALA A 204 -40.87 14.43 -0.75
CA ALA A 204 -39.71 15.19 -1.22
C ALA A 204 -38.82 14.38 -2.18
N TYR A 205 -38.81 13.05 -2.04
CA TYR A 205 -37.99 12.16 -2.87
C TYR A 205 -38.80 10.97 -3.37
N ARG A 206 -38.52 10.57 -4.62
CA ARG A 206 -39.16 9.43 -5.29
C ARG A 206 -38.15 8.70 -6.16
N ARG A 207 -38.03 7.38 -6.02
CA ARG A 207 -37.11 6.59 -6.85
C ARG A 207 -37.63 5.17 -7.07
N ARG A 208 -37.29 4.59 -8.22
CA ARG A 208 -37.60 3.18 -8.51
C ARG A 208 -36.90 2.27 -7.51
N TYR A 209 -37.55 1.16 -7.15
CA TYR A 209 -37.04 0.23 -6.14
C TYR A 209 -35.67 -0.35 -6.52
N GLU A 210 -35.47 -0.70 -7.79
CA GLU A 210 -34.22 -1.30 -8.26
C GLU A 210 -33.04 -0.33 -8.08
N THR A 211 -33.24 0.94 -8.47
CA THR A 211 -32.19 1.96 -8.37
C THR A 211 -31.89 2.32 -6.91
N PHE A 212 -32.90 2.32 -6.04
CA PHE A 212 -32.71 2.60 -4.62
C PHE A 212 -31.96 1.45 -3.95
N LEU A 213 -32.38 0.20 -4.19
CA LEU A 213 -31.75 -0.99 -3.65
C LEU A 213 -30.29 -1.11 -4.12
N GLU A 214 -30.00 -0.94 -5.40
CA GLU A 214 -28.63 -1.09 -5.92
C GLU A 214 -27.66 -0.09 -5.29
N ARG A 215 -28.14 1.14 -5.01
CA ARG A 215 -27.34 2.17 -4.35
C ARG A 215 -27.09 1.86 -2.87
N TYR A 216 -28.14 1.46 -2.14
CA TYR A 216 -28.11 1.42 -0.68
C TYR A 216 -28.04 -0.01 -0.08
N LYS A 217 -27.99 -1.07 -0.91
CA LYS A 217 -27.93 -2.48 -0.45
C LYS A 217 -26.77 -2.80 0.48
N CYS A 218 -25.70 -2.02 0.48
CA CYS A 218 -24.54 -2.25 1.36
C CYS A 218 -24.78 -1.87 2.82
N LEU A 219 -25.85 -1.13 3.10
CA LEU A 219 -26.22 -0.68 4.44
C LEU A 219 -26.85 -1.79 5.26
N CYS A 220 -27.60 -2.71 4.64
CA CYS A 220 -28.24 -3.82 5.33
C CYS A 220 -27.50 -5.14 5.05
N PRO A 221 -27.16 -5.95 6.07
CA PRO A 221 -26.53 -7.26 5.90
C PRO A 221 -27.36 -8.24 5.05
N GLU A 222 -28.69 -8.16 5.10
CA GLU A 222 -29.58 -9.05 4.34
C GLU A 222 -29.60 -8.72 2.83
N THR A 223 -29.39 -7.46 2.48
CA THR A 223 -29.37 -7.01 1.08
C THR A 223 -27.97 -7.07 0.45
N TRP A 224 -26.92 -7.07 1.27
CA TRP A 224 -25.53 -7.11 0.82
C TRP A 224 -25.02 -8.56 0.64
N PRO A 225 -24.21 -8.87 -0.39
CA PRO A 225 -23.81 -8.05 -1.54
C PRO A 225 -24.82 -8.10 -2.69
N ARG A 226 -25.69 -9.10 -2.69
CA ARG A 226 -26.76 -9.29 -3.66
C ARG A 226 -27.99 -9.80 -2.92
N TYR A 227 -29.08 -9.05 -3.01
CA TYR A 227 -30.35 -9.45 -2.42
C TYR A 227 -30.89 -10.70 -3.12
N ARG A 228 -31.32 -11.69 -2.33
CA ARG A 228 -31.86 -12.97 -2.82
C ARG A 228 -33.35 -13.18 -2.50
N GLY A 229 -33.96 -12.27 -1.74
CA GLY A 229 -35.31 -12.45 -1.18
C GLY A 229 -36.47 -12.11 -2.11
N GLY A 230 -36.27 -12.13 -3.43
CA GLY A 230 -37.35 -11.87 -4.41
C GLY A 230 -37.24 -10.52 -5.11
N THR A 231 -38.31 -9.73 -5.04
CA THR A 231 -38.46 -8.48 -5.79
C THR A 231 -37.65 -7.32 -5.20
N ALA A 232 -37.32 -6.32 -6.02
CA ALA A 232 -36.64 -5.12 -5.54
C ALA A 232 -37.44 -4.37 -4.47
N LYS A 233 -38.78 -4.44 -4.51
CA LYS A 233 -39.66 -3.84 -3.51
C LYS A 233 -39.43 -4.46 -2.13
N GLU A 234 -39.39 -5.79 -2.03
CA GLU A 234 -39.13 -6.51 -0.77
C GLU A 234 -37.72 -6.23 -0.24
N GLY A 235 -36.73 -6.16 -1.13
CA GLY A 235 -35.36 -5.79 -0.74
C GLY A 235 -35.27 -4.38 -0.17
N VAL A 236 -36.00 -3.41 -0.76
CA VAL A 236 -36.11 -2.07 -0.20
C VAL A 236 -36.87 -2.06 1.13
N ALA A 237 -37.91 -2.89 1.29
CA ALA A 237 -38.62 -3.01 2.57
C ALA A 237 -37.71 -3.54 3.70
N ALA A 238 -36.88 -4.56 3.42
CA ALA A 238 -35.91 -5.09 4.37
C ALA A 238 -34.83 -4.04 4.72
N LEU A 239 -34.35 -3.30 3.73
CA LEU A 239 -33.41 -2.19 3.92
C LEU A 239 -34.00 -1.10 4.80
N ILE A 240 -35.22 -0.66 4.52
CA ILE A 240 -35.92 0.38 5.30
C ILE A 240 -36.15 -0.07 6.74
N LYS A 241 -36.54 -1.33 6.94
CA LYS A 241 -36.68 -1.92 8.27
C LYS A 241 -35.36 -1.94 9.04
N HIS A 242 -34.24 -2.22 8.36
CA HIS A 242 -32.91 -2.19 8.99
C HIS A 242 -32.44 -0.77 9.33
N LEU A 243 -32.82 0.22 8.51
CA LEU A 243 -32.52 1.63 8.73
C LEU A 243 -33.47 2.31 9.74
N ASN A 244 -34.48 1.60 10.26
CA ASN A 244 -35.47 2.09 11.21
C ASN A 244 -36.19 3.37 10.74
N TYR A 245 -36.64 3.43 9.49
CA TYR A 245 -37.50 4.56 9.09
C TYR A 245 -38.86 4.45 9.77
N ASP A 246 -39.39 5.58 10.22
CA ASP A 246 -40.76 5.63 10.73
C ASP A 246 -41.78 5.52 9.59
N SER A 247 -42.96 4.97 9.89
CA SER A 247 -44.03 4.77 8.90
C SER A 247 -44.54 6.07 8.27
N GLU A 248 -44.35 7.21 8.94
CA GLU A 248 -44.71 8.53 8.41
C GLU A 248 -43.69 9.11 7.43
N GLU A 249 -42.45 8.63 7.47
CA GLU A 249 -41.35 9.16 6.68
C GLU A 249 -41.31 8.62 5.25
N TYR A 250 -41.97 7.48 4.99
CA TYR A 250 -41.94 6.86 3.68
C TYR A 250 -43.30 6.27 3.28
N SER A 251 -43.46 6.02 1.99
CA SER A 251 -44.56 5.23 1.45
C SER A 251 -44.09 4.41 0.28
N MET A 252 -44.54 3.15 0.25
CA MET A 252 -44.17 2.19 -0.79
C MET A 252 -45.25 2.15 -1.87
N GLY A 253 -45.01 2.83 -2.99
CA GLY A 253 -45.89 2.75 -4.15
C GLY A 253 -45.77 1.42 -4.91
N HIS A 254 -46.41 1.34 -6.08
CA HIS A 254 -46.34 0.13 -6.92
C HIS A 254 -44.93 -0.10 -7.50
N THR A 255 -44.28 0.94 -8.03
CA THR A 255 -42.98 0.83 -8.72
C THR A 255 -41.86 1.68 -8.10
N LYS A 256 -42.20 2.54 -7.14
CA LYS A 256 -41.27 3.53 -6.58
C LYS A 256 -41.43 3.63 -5.07
N LEU A 257 -40.30 3.83 -4.40
CA LEU A 257 -40.23 4.31 -3.03
C LEU A 257 -40.45 5.82 -3.02
N PHE A 258 -41.23 6.30 -2.07
CA PHE A 258 -41.44 7.70 -1.79
C PHE A 258 -40.98 8.03 -0.37
N ILE A 259 -40.14 9.04 -0.21
CA ILE A 259 -39.65 9.52 1.09
C ILE A 259 -40.18 10.94 1.30
N ARG A 260 -40.81 11.18 2.45
CA ARG A 260 -41.52 12.40 2.81
C ARG A 260 -40.54 13.50 3.18
N PHE A 261 -39.64 13.22 4.12
CA PHE A 261 -38.72 14.22 4.66
C PHE A 261 -37.33 14.10 4.02
N PRO A 262 -36.71 15.24 3.61
CA PRO A 262 -35.32 15.24 3.14
C PRO A 262 -34.33 14.70 4.19
N ARG A 263 -34.65 14.87 5.48
CA ARG A 263 -33.83 14.41 6.60
C ARG A 263 -33.54 12.90 6.53
N THR A 264 -34.58 12.08 6.37
CA THR A 264 -34.48 10.62 6.26
C THR A 264 -33.57 10.19 5.10
N LEU A 265 -33.66 10.89 3.96
CA LEU A 265 -32.78 10.66 2.82
C LEU A 265 -31.32 11.04 3.12
N PHE A 266 -31.08 12.19 3.77
CA PHE A 266 -29.74 12.62 4.12
C PHE A 266 -29.08 11.69 5.14
N GLU A 267 -29.80 11.28 6.18
CA GLU A 267 -29.30 10.30 7.16
C GLU A 267 -28.89 8.98 6.48
N THR A 268 -29.64 8.56 5.46
CA THR A 268 -29.32 7.35 4.69
C THR A 268 -28.11 7.52 3.77
N GLU A 269 -27.95 8.70 3.19
CA GLU A 269 -26.77 9.03 2.38
C GLU A 269 -25.52 9.14 3.26
N ASP A 270 -25.62 9.71 4.46
CA ASP A 270 -24.53 9.80 5.43
C ASP A 270 -24.10 8.41 5.90
N ALA A 271 -25.05 7.54 6.25
CA ALA A 271 -24.78 6.14 6.56
C ALA A 271 -24.07 5.43 5.39
N PHE A 272 -24.49 5.73 4.15
CA PHE A 272 -23.87 5.17 2.95
C PHE A 272 -22.42 5.63 2.75
N GLN A 273 -22.13 6.92 2.99
CA GLN A 273 -20.75 7.42 2.92
C GLN A 273 -19.86 6.75 3.97
N GLN A 274 -20.35 6.58 5.20
CA GLN A 274 -19.61 5.88 6.25
C GLN A 274 -19.33 4.41 5.86
N ARG A 275 -20.33 3.71 5.30
CA ARG A 275 -20.20 2.31 4.87
C ARG A 275 -19.16 2.13 3.76
N LYS A 276 -18.97 3.11 2.87
CA LYS A 276 -17.92 3.04 1.83
C LYS A 276 -16.52 2.91 2.42
N HIS A 277 -16.23 3.64 3.51
CA HIS A 277 -14.93 3.55 4.18
C HIS A 277 -14.69 2.14 4.70
N TYR A 278 -15.71 1.51 5.30
CA TYR A 278 -15.61 0.12 5.73
C TYR A 278 -15.36 -0.84 4.55
N LEU A 279 -16.11 -0.71 3.45
CA LEU A 279 -15.92 -1.55 2.26
C LEU A 279 -14.51 -1.40 1.67
N ALA A 280 -13.99 -0.17 1.63
CA ALA A 280 -12.61 0.08 1.20
C ALA A 280 -11.60 -0.65 2.10
N SER A 281 -11.79 -0.63 3.43
CA SER A 281 -10.95 -1.35 4.38
C SER A 281 -10.97 -2.87 4.14
N VAL A 282 -12.13 -3.46 3.83
CA VAL A 282 -12.24 -4.89 3.50
C VAL A 282 -11.42 -5.22 2.26
N ILE A 283 -11.55 -4.43 1.19
CA ILE A 283 -10.78 -4.63 -0.05
C ILE A 283 -9.27 -4.47 0.20
N GLN A 284 -8.88 -3.45 0.98
CA GLN A 284 -7.48 -3.21 1.33
C GLN A 284 -6.90 -4.36 2.15
N ALA A 285 -7.64 -4.90 3.12
CA ALA A 285 -7.21 -6.03 3.93
C ALA A 285 -6.97 -7.28 3.06
N GLU A 286 -7.91 -7.60 2.16
CA GLU A 286 -7.81 -8.74 1.25
C GLU A 286 -6.60 -8.60 0.31
N PHE A 287 -6.39 -7.41 -0.25
CA PHE A 287 -5.24 -7.14 -1.11
C PHE A 287 -3.90 -7.24 -0.37
N ARG A 288 -3.81 -6.71 0.87
CA ARG A 288 -2.60 -6.81 1.70
C ARG A 288 -2.29 -8.28 2.02
N CYS A 289 -3.30 -9.06 2.37
CA CYS A 289 -3.18 -10.51 2.58
C CYS A 289 -2.67 -11.22 1.33
N TYR A 290 -3.30 -10.97 0.17
CA TYR A 290 -2.89 -11.52 -1.12
C TYR A 290 -1.42 -11.20 -1.45
N SER A 291 -1.02 -9.93 -1.31
CA SER A 291 0.33 -9.45 -1.58
C SER A 291 1.37 -10.12 -0.67
N ALA A 292 1.09 -10.17 0.64
CA ALA A 292 1.95 -10.83 1.62
C ALA A 292 2.08 -12.34 1.34
N ARG A 293 0.96 -13.02 1.05
CA ARG A 293 0.94 -14.46 0.71
C ARG A 293 1.75 -14.74 -0.56
N LYS A 294 1.62 -13.90 -1.60
CA LYS A 294 2.39 -14.02 -2.84
C LYS A 294 3.89 -13.89 -2.59
N LYS A 295 4.31 -12.92 -1.77
CA LYS A 295 5.71 -12.72 -1.36
C LYS A 295 6.24 -13.93 -0.59
N TYR A 296 5.48 -14.42 0.40
CA TYR A 296 5.85 -15.59 1.21
C TYR A 296 6.03 -16.85 0.35
N LEU A 297 5.09 -17.13 -0.57
CA LEU A 297 5.19 -18.30 -1.45
C LEU A 297 6.41 -18.24 -2.37
N LYS A 298 6.80 -17.04 -2.84
CA LYS A 298 8.03 -16.85 -3.62
C LYS A 298 9.29 -17.13 -2.78
N MET A 299 9.36 -16.57 -1.57
CA MET A 299 10.48 -16.80 -0.64
C MET A 299 10.61 -18.28 -0.26
N ARG A 300 9.50 -18.94 0.08
CA ARG A 300 9.47 -20.36 0.42
C ARG A 300 10.00 -21.23 -0.72
N LYS A 301 9.58 -20.97 -1.97
CA LYS A 301 10.10 -21.71 -3.14
C LYS A 301 11.61 -21.53 -3.31
N ALA A 302 12.11 -20.29 -3.16
CA ALA A 302 13.55 -20.02 -3.24
C ALA A 302 14.35 -20.70 -2.12
N ALA A 303 13.84 -20.66 -0.88
CA ALA A 303 14.46 -21.33 0.27
C ALA A 303 14.57 -22.85 0.06
N ILE A 304 13.48 -23.50 -0.35
CA ILE A 304 13.47 -24.95 -0.64
C ILE A 304 14.48 -25.30 -1.74
N LEU A 305 14.58 -24.48 -2.80
CA LEU A 305 15.54 -24.69 -3.88
C LEU A 305 16.98 -24.61 -3.36
N ILE A 306 17.31 -23.58 -2.58
CA ILE A 306 18.64 -23.39 -1.99
C ILE A 306 18.98 -24.54 -1.03
N GLU A 307 18.06 -24.91 -0.15
CA GLU A 307 18.26 -26.03 0.79
C GLU A 307 18.54 -27.34 0.04
N ASN A 308 17.77 -27.63 -1.01
CA ASN A 308 17.96 -28.86 -1.80
C ASN A 308 19.31 -28.85 -2.53
N SER A 309 19.70 -27.73 -3.12
CA SER A 309 21.01 -27.55 -3.76
C SER A 309 22.15 -27.68 -2.75
N TRP A 310 21.99 -27.13 -1.54
CA TRP A 310 22.99 -27.21 -0.49
C TRP A 310 23.16 -28.64 0.06
N ARG A 311 22.05 -29.33 0.34
CA ARG A 311 22.06 -30.74 0.75
C ARG A 311 22.77 -31.61 -0.31
N ARG A 312 22.50 -31.36 -1.60
CA ARG A 312 23.17 -32.03 -2.71
C ARG A 312 24.68 -31.74 -2.73
N TYR A 313 25.08 -30.48 -2.59
CA TYR A 313 26.48 -30.07 -2.58
C TYR A 313 27.26 -30.69 -1.40
N GLN A 314 26.67 -30.69 -0.21
CA GLN A 314 27.25 -31.35 0.97
C GLN A 314 27.47 -32.86 0.73
N ALA A 315 26.49 -33.54 0.13
CA ALA A 315 26.61 -34.95 -0.22
C ALA A 315 27.72 -35.21 -1.25
N GLN A 316 27.86 -34.35 -2.26
CA GLN A 316 28.95 -34.43 -3.25
C GLN A 316 30.32 -34.24 -2.60
N CYS A 317 30.48 -33.22 -1.75
CA CYS A 317 31.71 -32.99 -0.99
C CYS A 317 32.07 -34.18 -0.10
N LEU A 318 31.09 -34.78 0.57
CA LEU A 318 31.30 -35.97 1.40
C LEU A 318 31.72 -37.18 0.54
N LEU A 319 31.09 -37.39 -0.61
CA LEU A 319 31.47 -38.44 -1.56
C LEU A 319 32.90 -38.27 -2.05
N GLU A 320 33.30 -37.05 -2.40
CA GLU A 320 34.65 -36.75 -2.86
C GLU A 320 35.69 -36.98 -1.75
N LYS A 321 35.42 -36.53 -0.51
CA LYS A 321 36.26 -36.84 0.66
C LYS A 321 36.43 -38.35 0.85
N ARG A 322 35.34 -39.13 0.76
CA ARG A 322 35.37 -40.59 0.87
C ARG A 322 36.15 -41.24 -0.28
N ARG A 323 35.99 -40.77 -1.53
CA ARG A 323 36.76 -41.25 -2.69
C ARG A 323 38.25 -40.95 -2.55
N ASN A 324 38.61 -39.76 -2.10
CA ASN A 324 39.99 -39.37 -1.84
C ASN A 324 40.60 -40.25 -0.74
N ALA A 325 39.90 -40.43 0.39
CA ALA A 325 40.33 -41.32 1.46
C ALA A 325 40.53 -42.76 0.96
N ALA A 326 39.55 -43.31 0.24
CA ALA A 326 39.66 -44.66 -0.34
C ALA A 326 40.83 -44.78 -1.32
N THR A 327 41.09 -43.75 -2.13
CA THR A 327 42.23 -43.73 -3.08
C THR A 327 43.57 -43.67 -2.35
N VAL A 328 43.68 -42.87 -1.29
CA VAL A 328 44.87 -42.80 -0.44
C VAL A 328 45.13 -44.15 0.23
N ILE A 329 44.11 -44.77 0.82
CA ILE A 329 44.22 -46.10 1.46
C ILE A 329 44.64 -47.16 0.42
N ARG A 330 43.98 -47.20 -0.74
CA ARG A 330 44.35 -48.14 -1.82
C ARG A 330 45.79 -47.94 -2.30
N ARG A 331 46.23 -46.69 -2.49
CA ARG A 331 47.61 -46.38 -2.90
C ARG A 331 48.61 -46.84 -1.83
N PHE A 332 48.30 -46.62 -0.55
CA PHE A 332 49.12 -47.09 0.57
C PHE A 332 49.23 -48.62 0.60
N ILE A 333 48.09 -49.34 0.52
CA ILE A 333 48.06 -50.81 0.51
C ILE A 333 48.84 -51.35 -0.68
N LYS A 334 48.61 -50.81 -1.89
CA LYS A 334 49.35 -51.22 -3.10
C LYS A 334 50.85 -50.99 -2.94
N GLY A 335 51.27 -49.82 -2.46
CA GLY A 335 52.68 -49.51 -2.20
C GLY A 335 53.31 -50.41 -1.12
N PHE A 336 52.53 -50.83 -0.12
CA PHE A 336 52.99 -51.80 0.89
C PHE A 336 53.19 -53.21 0.32
N ILE A 337 52.31 -53.65 -0.59
CA ILE A 337 52.43 -54.94 -1.27
C ILE A 337 53.67 -54.93 -2.18
N THR A 338 53.86 -53.88 -2.98
CA THR A 338 54.98 -53.75 -3.94
C THR A 338 56.26 -53.15 -3.34
N ARG A 339 56.42 -53.21 -2.01
CA ARG A 339 57.53 -52.57 -1.28
C ARG A 339 58.93 -53.13 -1.58
N ASN A 340 58.99 -54.35 -2.12
CA ASN A 340 60.24 -55.05 -2.42
C ASN A 340 60.62 -54.98 -3.91
N GLU A 341 59.77 -54.37 -4.74
CA GLU A 341 60.01 -54.14 -6.17
C GLU A 341 60.83 -52.85 -6.38
N PRO A 342 61.48 -52.66 -7.55
CA PRO A 342 62.11 -51.39 -7.91
C PRO A 342 61.11 -50.22 -7.86
N GLU A 343 61.62 -49.00 -7.70
CA GLU A 343 60.80 -47.80 -7.53
C GLU A 343 59.94 -47.52 -8.77
N ASN A 344 58.63 -47.68 -8.63
CA ASN A 344 57.57 -47.48 -9.61
C ASN A 344 56.63 -46.35 -9.13
N ASP A 345 55.87 -45.71 -10.02
CA ASP A 345 54.96 -44.59 -9.68
C ASP A 345 53.97 -44.89 -8.53
N VAL A 346 53.61 -46.16 -8.35
CA VAL A 346 52.69 -46.62 -7.29
C VAL A 346 53.38 -46.77 -5.93
N ASN A 347 54.64 -47.23 -5.89
CA ASN A 347 55.36 -47.49 -4.65
C ASN A 347 56.24 -46.31 -4.21
N ALA A 348 56.58 -45.38 -5.11
CA ALA A 348 57.49 -44.26 -4.86
C ALA A 348 57.12 -43.45 -3.61
N ARG A 349 55.82 -43.13 -3.45
CA ARG A 349 55.33 -42.40 -2.26
C ARG A 349 55.51 -43.19 -0.96
N PHE A 350 55.22 -44.49 -0.98
CA PHE A 350 55.36 -45.36 0.18
C PHE A 350 56.83 -45.53 0.54
N VAL A 351 57.68 -45.81 -0.45
CA VAL A 351 59.12 -45.96 -0.30
C VAL A 351 59.76 -44.69 0.26
N ARG A 352 59.38 -43.51 -0.24
CA ARG A 352 59.84 -42.21 0.31
C ARG A 352 59.45 -42.06 1.78
N GLN A 353 58.24 -42.44 2.16
CA GLN A 353 57.79 -42.38 3.55
C GLN A 353 58.59 -43.35 4.44
N VAL A 354 58.85 -44.57 3.97
CA VAL A 354 59.70 -45.56 4.66
C VAL A 354 61.13 -45.06 4.83
N ARG A 355 61.73 -44.43 3.80
CA ARG A 355 63.07 -43.82 3.88
C ARG A 355 63.14 -42.77 4.99
N VAL A 356 62.17 -41.83 5.02
CA VAL A 356 62.12 -40.77 6.04
C VAL A 356 61.93 -41.34 7.44
N GLU A 357 61.00 -42.28 7.61
CA GLU A 357 60.70 -42.88 8.91
C GLU A 357 61.88 -43.72 9.43
N PHE A 358 62.57 -44.44 8.54
CA PHE A 358 63.80 -45.15 8.89
C PHE A 358 64.88 -44.19 9.38
N LEU A 359 65.12 -43.07 8.69
CA LEU A 359 66.13 -42.09 9.11
C LEU A 359 65.80 -41.45 10.47
N LYS A 360 64.52 -41.13 10.72
CA LYS A 360 64.06 -40.64 12.03
C LYS A 360 64.32 -41.66 13.14
N ARG A 361 63.91 -42.92 12.91
CA ARG A 361 64.12 -44.01 13.86
C ARG A 361 65.61 -44.30 14.09
N LEU A 362 66.41 -44.21 13.04
CA LEU A 362 67.86 -44.39 13.12
C LEU A 362 68.47 -43.30 14.01
N ALA A 363 68.16 -42.03 13.76
CA ALA A 363 68.66 -40.91 14.55
C ALA A 363 68.33 -41.02 16.04
N ALA A 364 67.15 -41.55 16.38
CA ALA A 364 66.73 -41.75 17.77
C ALA A 364 67.45 -42.90 18.50
N ASN A 365 67.94 -43.92 17.77
CA ASN A 365 68.46 -45.17 18.33
C ASN A 365 69.92 -45.45 17.94
N LEU A 366 70.75 -44.40 17.85
CA LEU A 366 72.18 -44.55 17.55
C LEU A 366 72.97 -45.06 18.78
N PRO A 367 73.90 -46.01 18.60
CA PRO A 367 74.78 -46.46 19.68
C PRO A 367 75.60 -45.30 20.25
N THR A 368 75.71 -45.26 21.58
CA THR A 368 76.43 -44.20 22.30
C THR A 368 77.83 -44.62 22.74
N SER A 369 78.11 -45.93 22.80
CA SER A 369 79.39 -46.52 23.20
C SER A 369 80.07 -47.26 22.04
N VAL A 370 81.40 -47.25 22.00
CA VAL A 370 82.20 -47.98 21.00
C VAL A 370 82.06 -49.51 21.15
N LEU A 371 81.71 -49.96 22.36
CA LEU A 371 81.52 -51.38 22.67
C LEU A 371 80.12 -51.89 22.33
N ASP A 372 79.16 -50.97 22.12
CA ASP A 372 77.81 -51.30 21.73
C ASP A 372 77.77 -51.63 20.23
N LYS A 373 77.38 -52.87 19.91
CA LYS A 373 77.27 -53.39 18.55
C LYS A 373 75.83 -53.41 18.04
N SER A 374 74.88 -52.88 18.81
CA SER A 374 73.49 -52.80 18.38
C SER A 374 73.37 -51.83 17.20
N TRP A 375 72.60 -52.19 16.16
CA TRP A 375 72.28 -51.30 15.05
C TRP A 375 70.84 -51.55 14.59
N PRO A 376 70.01 -50.51 14.40
CA PRO A 376 68.62 -50.71 13.98
C PRO A 376 68.51 -51.43 12.63
N ASN A 377 67.63 -52.43 12.55
CA ASN A 377 67.39 -53.16 11.30
C ASN A 377 66.84 -52.24 10.20
N ALA A 378 67.49 -52.24 9.03
CA ALA A 378 67.12 -51.39 7.91
C ALA A 378 66.12 -52.08 6.95
N PRO A 379 65.10 -51.35 6.45
CA PRO A 379 64.29 -51.81 5.31
C PRO A 379 65.16 -52.04 4.07
N LEU A 380 64.74 -52.95 3.17
CA LEU A 380 65.52 -53.35 1.98
C LEU A 380 66.00 -52.15 1.15
N VAL A 381 65.12 -51.17 0.91
CA VAL A 381 65.44 -49.96 0.13
C VAL A 381 66.50 -49.06 0.81
N CYS A 382 66.66 -49.15 2.13
CA CYS A 382 67.60 -48.36 2.91
C CYS A 382 68.81 -49.17 3.37
N LYS A 383 68.97 -50.42 2.93
CA LYS A 383 69.98 -51.34 3.46
C LYS A 383 71.40 -50.86 3.17
N GLU A 384 71.67 -50.51 1.92
CA GLU A 384 72.96 -49.96 1.47
C GLU A 384 73.30 -48.66 2.23
N ALA A 385 72.35 -47.73 2.28
CA ALA A 385 72.51 -46.48 3.02
C ALA A 385 72.76 -46.71 4.53
N SER A 386 72.07 -47.68 5.13
CA SER A 386 72.25 -48.06 6.54
C SER A 386 73.62 -48.65 6.82
N GLU A 387 74.15 -49.49 5.93
CA GLU A 387 75.49 -50.08 6.07
C GLU A 387 76.57 -48.99 5.99
N LEU A 388 76.42 -48.04 5.06
CA LEU A 388 77.30 -46.87 4.97
C LEU A 388 77.23 -46.00 6.22
N LEU A 389 76.01 -45.68 6.70
CA LEU A 389 75.80 -44.90 7.91
C LEU A 389 76.34 -45.60 9.16
N HIS A 390 76.21 -46.92 9.26
CA HIS A 390 76.77 -47.72 10.35
C HIS A 390 78.30 -47.61 10.38
N GLY A 391 78.95 -47.77 9.22
CA GLY A 391 80.40 -47.61 9.09
C GLY A 391 80.87 -46.21 9.47
N LEU A 392 80.17 -45.17 9.00
CA LEU A 392 80.48 -43.78 9.32
C LEU A 392 80.30 -43.47 10.81
N HIS A 393 79.18 -43.89 11.41
CA HIS A 393 78.91 -43.68 12.84
C HIS A 393 79.94 -44.38 13.72
N ARG A 394 80.31 -45.61 13.38
CA ARG A 394 81.33 -46.36 14.12
C ARG A 394 82.71 -45.70 14.05
N LYS A 395 83.13 -45.24 12.87
CA LYS A 395 84.38 -44.47 12.71
C LYS A 395 84.34 -43.18 13.53
N TRP A 396 83.21 -42.49 13.53
CA TRP A 396 83.01 -41.29 14.34
C TRP A 396 83.08 -41.58 15.85
N LEU A 397 82.42 -42.64 16.34
CA LEU A 397 82.48 -43.08 17.74
C LEU A 397 83.91 -43.42 18.17
N VAL A 398 84.66 -44.18 17.36
CA VAL A 398 86.06 -44.50 17.64
C VAL A 398 86.90 -43.23 17.69
N ARG A 399 86.73 -42.30 16.74
CA ARG A 399 87.45 -41.03 16.73
C ARG A 399 87.11 -40.17 17.95
N LYS A 400 85.83 -40.12 18.35
CA LYS A 400 85.35 -39.43 19.55
C LYS A 400 85.98 -40.04 20.80
N TYR A 401 86.01 -41.37 20.89
CA TYR A 401 86.66 -42.09 21.98
C TYR A 401 88.16 -41.78 22.05
N CYS A 402 88.90 -41.95 20.95
CA CYS A 402 90.35 -41.66 20.89
C CYS A 402 90.67 -40.21 21.29
N LYS A 403 89.86 -39.23 20.87
CA LYS A 403 90.01 -37.83 21.29
C LYS A 403 89.70 -37.60 22.78
N SER A 404 88.79 -38.39 23.36
CA SER A 404 88.44 -38.29 24.79
C SER A 404 89.49 -38.93 25.72
N VAL A 405 90.43 -39.71 25.19
CA VAL A 405 91.52 -40.30 25.99
C VAL A 405 92.56 -39.23 26.31
N THR A 406 92.68 -38.86 27.58
CA THR A 406 93.72 -37.95 28.06
C THR A 406 95.11 -38.60 28.08
N PRO A 407 96.21 -37.82 28.01
CA PRO A 407 97.57 -38.37 28.03
C PRO A 407 97.85 -39.24 29.26
N LYS A 408 97.34 -38.82 30.43
CA LYS A 408 97.43 -39.60 31.68
C LYS A 408 96.75 -40.97 31.54
N ARG A 409 95.55 -41.01 30.95
CA ARG A 409 94.80 -42.25 30.76
C ARG A 409 95.43 -43.15 29.70
N LYS A 410 96.09 -42.58 28.70
CA LYS A 410 96.90 -43.31 27.71
C LYS A 410 98.12 -43.98 28.36
N ALA A 411 98.89 -43.24 29.16
CA ALA A 411 100.03 -43.79 29.90
C ALA A 411 99.60 -44.91 30.87
N LEU A 412 98.47 -44.74 31.54
CA LEU A 412 97.91 -45.75 32.44
C LEU A 412 97.43 -47.01 31.69
N MET A 413 96.90 -46.85 30.48
CA MET A 413 96.60 -47.96 29.59
C MET A 413 97.87 -48.64 29.07
N GLU A 414 98.93 -47.90 28.74
CA GLU A 414 100.24 -48.45 28.34
C GLU A 414 100.91 -49.24 29.48
N TRP A 415 100.80 -48.77 30.73
CA TRP A 415 101.23 -49.56 31.89
C TRP A 415 100.39 -50.82 32.09
N LYS A 416 99.08 -50.78 31.77
CA LYS A 416 98.23 -51.99 31.79
C LYS A 416 98.61 -52.97 30.69
N VAL A 417 98.78 -52.48 29.46
CA VAL A 417 99.71 -52.93 28.40
C VAL A 417 100.83 -53.87 28.84
N GLU A 418 101.86 -53.23 29.40
CA GLU A 418 103.11 -53.85 29.83
C GLU A 418 102.90 -54.81 31.01
N ALA A 419 102.07 -54.44 31.98
CA ALA A 419 101.74 -55.32 33.10
C ALA A 419 101.02 -56.59 32.63
N GLU A 420 100.19 -56.49 31.59
CA GLU A 420 99.53 -57.63 30.96
C GLU A 420 100.58 -58.55 30.35
N ALA A 421 101.52 -58.03 29.56
CA ALA A 421 102.59 -58.83 28.98
C ALA A 421 103.47 -59.51 30.05
N LEU A 422 103.70 -58.85 31.19
CA LEU A 422 104.57 -59.35 32.27
C LEU A 422 103.88 -60.35 33.22
N PHE A 423 102.62 -60.12 33.61
CA PHE A 423 101.96 -60.84 34.69
C PHE A 423 100.84 -61.78 34.25
N ASP A 424 100.36 -61.67 33.02
CA ASP A 424 99.31 -62.54 32.49
C ASP A 424 99.81 -63.98 32.32
N GLY A 425 99.21 -64.89 33.08
CA GLY A 425 99.58 -66.31 33.13
C GLY A 425 100.68 -66.67 34.15
N LYS A 426 101.36 -65.68 34.75
CA LYS A 426 102.44 -65.89 35.74
C LYS A 426 102.04 -65.58 37.19
N LYS A 427 100.95 -64.83 37.41
CA LYS A 427 100.42 -64.50 38.74
C LYS A 427 98.91 -64.73 38.81
N GLN A 428 98.46 -65.71 39.62
CA GLN A 428 97.04 -66.10 39.70
C GLN A 428 96.09 -64.95 40.08
N SER A 429 96.56 -63.95 40.83
CA SER A 429 95.76 -62.78 41.24
C SER A 429 95.68 -61.66 40.20
N TYR A 430 96.44 -61.72 39.10
CA TYR A 430 96.55 -60.61 38.15
C TYR A 430 95.22 -60.27 37.46
N LYS A 431 94.43 -61.29 37.08
CA LYS A 431 93.08 -61.12 36.50
C LYS A 431 92.13 -60.30 37.38
N LYS A 432 92.26 -60.40 38.71
CA LYS A 432 91.46 -59.62 39.66
C LYS A 432 91.96 -58.18 39.82
N SER A 433 93.22 -57.89 39.49
CA SER A 433 93.79 -56.54 39.57
C SER A 433 93.61 -55.69 38.31
N VAL A 434 93.23 -56.27 37.16
CA VAL A 434 93.00 -55.55 35.89
C VAL A 434 92.03 -54.37 36.00
N PRO A 435 90.90 -54.45 36.75
CA PRO A 435 89.97 -53.33 36.89
C PRO A 435 90.51 -52.18 37.75
N GLN A 436 91.56 -52.40 38.54
CA GLN A 436 92.11 -51.41 39.46
C GLN A 436 93.11 -50.50 38.73
N GLU A 437 93.13 -49.20 39.05
CA GLU A 437 94.07 -48.25 38.43
C GLU A 437 95.47 -48.36 39.06
N PHE A 438 96.51 -48.19 38.25
CA PHE A 438 97.89 -48.08 38.75
C PHE A 438 98.06 -46.78 39.54
N GLN A 439 98.53 -46.90 40.78
CA GLN A 439 98.79 -45.76 41.66
C GLN A 439 100.27 -45.36 41.55
N GLU A 440 100.55 -44.09 41.25
CA GLU A 440 101.90 -43.56 41.01
C GLU A 440 102.79 -43.48 42.26
N ASN A 441 102.24 -43.46 43.49
CA ASN A 441 103.05 -43.40 44.71
C ASN A 441 102.40 -44.18 45.86
N ARG A 442 103.15 -45.14 46.45
CA ARG A 442 102.67 -46.06 47.51
C ARG A 442 103.28 -45.81 48.90
N LEU A 443 103.88 -44.64 49.15
CA LEU A 443 104.42 -44.23 50.46
C LEU A 443 103.44 -43.31 51.20
N ARG A 444 103.08 -43.69 52.44
CA ARG A 444 102.15 -42.97 53.34
C ARG A 444 102.73 -41.62 53.78
N LYS A 445 101.97 -40.52 53.63
CA LYS A 445 102.13 -39.28 54.41
C LYS A 445 100.99 -39.15 55.44
N SER A 446 101.35 -38.71 56.64
CA SER A 446 100.57 -38.52 57.88
C SER A 446 99.62 -37.28 57.81
N PRO A 447 98.73 -37.06 58.81
CA PRO A 447 97.39 -36.52 58.60
C PRO A 447 97.30 -35.00 58.72
N SER A 448 96.55 -34.37 57.82
CA SER A 448 95.69 -33.21 58.07
C SER A 448 94.97 -32.84 56.79
N ASP A 449 93.79 -32.25 56.97
CA ASP A 449 92.88 -31.69 55.98
C ASP A 449 91.93 -32.64 55.23
N ASN A 450 90.72 -32.67 55.78
CA ASN A 450 89.46 -32.31 55.12
C ASN A 450 89.24 -32.71 53.66
N GLY A 451 88.08 -33.34 53.48
CA GLY A 451 87.26 -33.05 52.31
C GLY A 451 86.90 -34.26 51.48
N LEU A 452 85.70 -34.78 51.77
CA LEU A 452 84.77 -35.41 50.83
C LEU A 452 85.37 -36.10 49.59
N SER A 453 85.21 -37.42 49.54
CA SER A 453 84.97 -38.06 48.25
C SER A 453 83.84 -39.06 48.38
N HIS A 454 82.73 -38.69 47.74
CA HIS A 454 81.71 -39.60 47.26
C HIS A 454 82.34 -40.86 46.66
N ALA A 455 82.09 -41.99 47.32
CA ALA A 455 81.97 -43.23 46.61
C ALA A 455 80.64 -43.21 45.86
N LYS A 456 80.65 -43.61 44.58
CA LYS A 456 80.06 -44.88 44.20
C LYS A 456 80.28 -45.17 42.71
N HIS A 457 80.93 -46.31 42.50
CA HIS A 457 80.68 -47.30 41.47
C HIS A 457 80.63 -46.83 40.02
N LEU A 458 81.65 -47.26 39.26
CA LEU A 458 81.43 -48.02 38.03
C LEU A 458 82.54 -49.06 37.89
N SER A 459 82.25 -50.19 38.53
CA SER A 459 82.85 -51.49 38.30
C SER A 459 82.45 -52.06 36.92
N TRP A 460 83.28 -52.98 36.43
CA TRP A 460 83.08 -53.94 35.32
C TRP A 460 83.55 -53.51 33.92
N PHE A 461 84.83 -53.78 33.65
CA PHE A 461 85.43 -54.41 32.44
C PHE A 461 86.92 -54.59 32.83
N ASN A 462 87.67 -55.67 32.59
CA ASN A 462 87.55 -56.78 31.66
C ASN A 462 88.58 -57.85 32.10
N CYS A 463 88.19 -59.12 32.16
CA CYS A 463 89.14 -60.25 32.23
C CYS A 463 89.35 -60.91 30.84
N ALA A 464 88.76 -60.33 29.79
CA ALA A 464 88.72 -60.88 28.43
C ALA A 464 89.43 -60.02 27.37
N GLU A 465 89.94 -58.84 27.73
CA GLU A 465 90.79 -58.02 26.84
C GLU A 465 92.25 -58.45 26.84
N LEU A 466 92.64 -59.22 27.85
CA LEU A 466 94.00 -59.68 28.06
C LEU A 466 94.40 -60.88 27.19
N THR A 467 93.40 -61.60 26.67
CA THR A 467 93.60 -62.80 25.86
C THR A 467 93.58 -62.52 24.36
N LYS A 468 93.28 -61.28 23.94
CA LYS A 468 93.13 -60.90 22.52
C LYS A 468 94.27 -60.04 21.97
N MET A 469 95.10 -59.42 22.83
CA MET A 469 96.35 -58.77 22.40
C MET A 469 97.44 -59.79 22.01
N LYS A 470 97.49 -60.96 22.67
CA LYS A 470 98.41 -62.07 22.31
C LYS A 470 98.12 -62.77 20.97
N ALA A 471 96.93 -62.56 20.38
CA ALA A 471 96.57 -63.08 19.06
C ALA A 471 96.97 -62.16 17.90
N ILE A 472 97.34 -60.91 18.19
CA ILE A 472 97.62 -59.87 17.17
C ILE A 472 99.15 -59.74 16.92
N GLU A 473 100.00 -60.06 17.90
CA GLU A 473 101.46 -60.12 17.69
C GLU A 473 101.96 -61.43 17.02
N ARG A 474 101.20 -62.53 17.12
CA ARG A 474 101.52 -63.79 16.42
C ARG A 474 101.23 -63.74 14.91
N ARG A 475 100.46 -62.76 14.44
CA ARG A 475 100.13 -62.54 13.01
C ARG A 475 100.96 -61.46 12.32
N LYS A 476 101.93 -60.84 13.02
CA LYS A 476 102.91 -59.91 12.42
C LYS A 476 104.32 -60.49 12.24
N ARG A 477 104.49 -61.80 12.49
CA ARG A 477 105.69 -62.58 12.11
C ARG A 477 105.44 -63.56 10.95
N GLU A 478 104.25 -63.55 10.36
CA GLU A 478 103.93 -64.22 9.10
C GLU A 478 102.97 -63.30 8.30
N LYS A 479 103.56 -62.49 7.40
CA LYS A 479 102.98 -61.53 6.44
C LYS A 479 102.61 -60.13 6.96
#